data_AF-A0A8T3YGI3-F1
#
_entry.id   AF-A0A8T3YGI3-F1
#
_cell.length_a   1.000
_cell.length_b   1.000
_cell.length_c   1.000
_cell.angle_alpha   90.00
_cell.angle_beta   90.00
_cell.angle_gamma   90.00
#
_symmetry.space_group_name_H-M   'P 1'
#
loop_
_entity.id
_entity.type
_entity.pdbx_description
1 polymer ?
#
loop_
_entity_poly.entity_id
_entity_poly.type
_entity_poly.pdbx_seq_one_letter_code
_entity_poly.pdbx_strand_id
1 'polypeptide(L)'
;MYSKGWGELCRDVGVQPIHTRPYHPQCNGKAEAVVKKAKAFLNRHVVEDLAHANRLLGEFQWETNRTPHSGLKYQTPLQVYRAKRRAGDIWGVT
;
A
#
# COMPACT_ATOMS: atom_id res chain seq x y z
N MET A 1 6.06 20.39 -2.86
CA MET A 1 6.99 20.82 -1.80
C MET A 1 6.65 19.99 -0.58
N TYR A 2 7.58 19.19 -0.08
CA TYR A 2 7.38 18.46 1.17
C TYR A 2 7.49 19.41 2.37
N SER A 3 6.90 19.02 3.51
CA SER A 3 7.36 19.58 4.78
C SER A 3 8.84 19.25 4.95
N LYS A 4 9.63 20.18 5.52
CA LYS A 4 11.08 19.98 5.72
C LYS A 4 11.40 18.64 6.40
N GLY A 5 10.60 18.28 7.41
CA GLY A 5 10.78 17.04 8.17
C GLY A 5 10.61 15.74 7.35
N TRP A 6 9.79 15.72 6.29
CA TRP A 6 9.68 14.52 5.45
C TRP A 6 10.94 14.30 4.60
N GLY A 7 11.52 15.37 4.06
CA GLY A 7 12.76 15.29 3.29
C GLY A 7 13.96 14.84 4.13
N GLU A 8 14.02 15.29 5.38
CA GLU A 8 15.02 14.86 6.37
C GLU A 8 14.87 13.38 6.70
N LEU A 9 13.65 12.93 7.06
CA LEU A 9 13.39 11.52 7.34
C LEU A 9 13.80 10.60 6.18
N CYS A 10 13.38 10.92 4.96
CA CYS A 10 13.74 10.14 3.78
C CYS A 10 15.26 10.02 3.59
N ARG A 11 16.01 11.09 3.86
CA ARG A 11 17.47 11.09 3.80
C ARG A 11 18.05 10.17 4.86
N ASP A 12 17.56 10.25 6.10
CA ASP A 12 18.04 9.47 7.23
C ASP A 12 17.83 7.97 7.04
N VAL A 13 16.71 7.57 6.42
CA VAL A 13 16.42 6.16 6.10
C VAL A 13 16.92 5.70 4.73
N GLY A 14 17.64 6.55 3.99
CA GLY A 14 18.18 6.23 2.67
C GLY A 14 17.12 6.01 1.57
N VAL A 15 15.93 6.61 1.71
CA VAL A 15 14.84 6.52 0.74
C VAL A 15 14.85 7.73 -0.19
N GLN A 16 14.92 7.49 -1.49
CA GLN A 16 14.78 8.55 -2.51
C GLN A 16 13.30 8.76 -2.86
N PRO A 17 12.71 9.94 -2.59
CA PRO A 17 11.32 10.20 -2.93
C PRO A 17 11.13 10.38 -4.44
N ILE A 18 10.17 9.67 -5.03
CA ILE A 18 9.79 9.79 -6.44
C ILE A 18 8.40 10.42 -6.52
N HIS A 19 8.23 11.37 -7.44
CA HIS A 19 7.00 12.15 -7.58
C HIS A 19 6.37 11.97 -8.94
N THR A 20 5.04 12.03 -8.94
CA THR A 20 4.26 12.23 -10.15
C THR A 20 4.13 13.72 -10.44
N ARG A 21 3.84 14.07 -11.69
CA ARG A 21 3.54 15.47 -12.04
C ARG A 21 2.23 15.90 -11.39
N PRO A 22 2.08 17.19 -11.00
CA PRO A 22 0.81 17.73 -10.55
C PRO A 22 -0.32 17.41 -11.54
N TYR A 23 -1.51 17.11 -11.02
CA TYR A 23 -2.71 16.77 -11.81
C TYR A 23 -2.55 15.56 -12.75
N HIS A 24 -1.54 14.71 -12.54
CA HIS A 24 -1.29 13.51 -13.34
C HIS A 24 -1.23 12.26 -12.45
N PRO A 25 -2.37 11.89 -11.83
CA PRO A 25 -2.40 10.85 -10.81
C PRO A 25 -2.17 9.44 -11.42
N GLN A 26 -2.44 9.27 -12.73
CA GLN A 26 -2.29 8.00 -13.47
C GLN A 26 -0.87 7.40 -13.39
N CYS A 27 0.15 8.21 -13.08
CA CYS A 27 1.51 7.73 -12.88
C CYS A 27 1.68 6.77 -11.67
N ASN A 28 0.71 6.68 -10.76
CA ASN A 28 0.77 5.78 -9.60
C ASN A 28 -0.43 4.81 -9.53
N GLY A 29 -0.77 4.20 -10.66
CA GLY A 29 -1.95 3.34 -10.80
C GLY A 29 -2.05 2.18 -9.79
N LYS A 30 -0.92 1.68 -9.24
CA LYS A 30 -0.94 0.64 -8.19
C LYS A 30 -1.49 1.19 -6.87
N ALA A 31 -1.01 2.34 -6.41
CA ALA A 31 -1.50 2.95 -5.17
C ALA A 31 -2.96 3.38 -5.33
N GLU A 32 -3.32 3.96 -6.48
CA GLU A 32 -4.70 4.34 -6.78
C GLU A 32 -5.66 3.14 -6.75
N ALA A 33 -5.25 2.01 -7.36
CA ALA A 33 -6.05 0.78 -7.36
C ALA A 33 -6.30 0.25 -5.94
N VAL A 34 -5.31 0.34 -5.04
CA VAL A 34 -5.48 -0.05 -3.62
C VAL A 34 -6.49 0.87 -2.94
N VAL A 35 -6.37 2.20 -3.12
CA VAL A 35 -7.32 3.17 -2.53
C VAL A 35 -8.74 2.94 -3.05
N LYS A 36 -8.90 2.68 -4.35
CA LYS A 36 -10.21 2.37 -4.95
C LYS A 36 -10.84 1.11 -4.31
N LYS A 37 -10.05 0.05 -4.12
CA LYS A 37 -10.50 -1.19 -3.47
C LYS A 37 -10.84 -0.98 -2.00
N ALA A 38 -10.03 -0.23 -1.26
CA ALA A 38 -10.28 0.09 0.15
C ALA A 38 -11.59 0.87 0.33
N LYS A 39 -11.83 1.88 -0.52
CA LYS A 39 -13.10 2.63 -0.53
C LYS A 39 -14.30 1.71 -0.82
N ALA A 40 -14.18 0.84 -1.82
CA ALA A 40 -15.23 -0.11 -2.15
C ALA A 40 -15.51 -1.09 -1.00
N PHE A 41 -14.48 -1.52 -0.26
CA PHE A 41 -14.62 -2.36 0.94
C PHE A 41 -15.36 -1.60 2.06
N LEU A 42 -14.93 -0.37 2.36
CA LEU A 42 -15.53 0.45 3.42
C LEU A 42 -17.00 0.79 3.11
N ASN A 43 -17.33 1.07 1.85
CA ASN A 43 -18.70 1.37 1.43
C ASN A 43 -19.70 0.22 1.63
N ARG A 44 -19.24 -1.00 1.97
CA ARG A 44 -20.10 -2.14 2.32
C ARG A 44 -20.47 -2.19 3.80
N HIS A 45 -19.92 -1.28 4.62
CA HIS A 45 -20.08 -1.26 6.06
C HIS A 45 -20.64 0.09 6.50
N VAL A 46 -21.42 0.09 7.59
CA VAL A 46 -21.76 1.31 8.30
C VAL A 46 -20.59 1.63 9.23
N VAL A 47 -19.91 2.74 8.97
CA VAL A 47 -18.77 3.18 9.80
C VAL A 47 -19.30 4.01 10.95
N GLU A 48 -19.08 3.52 12.17
CA GLU A 48 -19.62 4.12 13.40
C GLU A 48 -18.69 5.22 13.95
N ASP A 49 -17.39 4.95 13.98
CA ASP A 49 -16.36 5.85 14.46
C ASP A 49 -15.01 5.58 13.77
N LEU A 50 -14.00 6.39 14.12
CA LEU A 50 -12.64 6.25 13.58
C LEU A 50 -11.96 4.93 14.00
N ALA A 51 -12.26 4.41 15.19
CA ALA A 51 -11.67 3.16 15.65
C ALA A 51 -12.21 1.97 14.85
N HIS A 52 -13.51 1.98 14.56
CA HIS A 52 -14.17 1.03 13.68
C HIS A 52 -13.61 1.12 12.26
N ALA A 53 -13.45 2.33 11.71
CA ALA A 53 -12.82 2.51 10.40
C ALA A 53 -11.40 1.90 10.34
N ASN A 54 -10.60 2.10 11.39
CA ASN A 54 -9.27 1.51 11.48
C ASN A 54 -9.29 -0.03 11.53
N ARG A 55 -10.24 -0.62 12.26
CA ARG A 55 -10.43 -2.09 12.27
C ARG A 55 -10.79 -2.62 10.88
N LEU A 56 -11.75 -1.99 10.21
CA LEU A 56 -12.16 -2.36 8.85
C LEU A 56 -11.00 -2.22 7.84
N LEU A 57 -10.17 -1.20 7.96
CA LEU A 57 -8.97 -1.05 7.13
C LEU A 57 -7.93 -2.16 7.40
N GLY A 58 -7.78 -2.57 8.66
CA GLY A 58 -6.94 -3.72 9.04
C GLY A 58 -7.46 -5.03 8.44
N GLU A 59 -8.77 -5.26 8.48
CA GLU A 59 -9.42 -6.42 7.86
C GLU A 59 -9.24 -6.41 6.34
N PHE A 60 -9.50 -5.28 5.68
CA PHE A 60 -9.26 -5.10 4.26
C PHE A 60 -7.81 -5.43 3.87
N GLN A 61 -6.84 -4.92 4.65
CA GLN A 61 -5.42 -5.20 4.41
C GLN A 61 -5.11 -6.69 4.59
N TRP A 62 -5.65 -7.32 5.65
CA TRP A 62 -5.43 -8.73 5.95
C TRP A 62 -5.96 -9.63 4.83
N GLU A 63 -7.18 -9.37 4.36
CA GLU A 63 -7.84 -10.11 3.29
C GLU A 63 -7.12 -9.88 1.95
N THR A 64 -6.91 -8.62 1.56
CA THR A 64 -6.31 -8.29 0.25
C THR A 64 -4.93 -8.91 0.07
N ASN A 65 -4.13 -8.98 1.14
CA ASN A 65 -2.80 -9.59 1.13
C ASN A 65 -2.82 -11.13 1.07
N ARG A 66 -3.96 -11.77 1.37
CA ARG A 66 -4.15 -13.23 1.39
C ARG A 66 -5.03 -13.76 0.26
N THR A 67 -5.72 -12.88 -0.46
CA THR A 67 -6.50 -13.26 -1.64
C THR A 67 -5.60 -13.35 -2.88
N PRO A 68 -5.73 -14.41 -3.71
CA PRO A 68 -5.07 -14.51 -5.01
C PRO A 68 -5.47 -13.39 -5.98
N HIS A 69 -4.52 -12.84 -6.75
CA HIS A 69 -4.80 -11.83 -7.79
C HIS A 69 -4.37 -12.34 -9.16
N SER A 70 -5.20 -12.14 -10.19
CA SER A 70 -4.89 -12.51 -11.58
C SER A 70 -3.60 -11.85 -12.10
N GLY A 71 -3.39 -10.57 -11.76
CA GLY A 71 -2.17 -9.82 -12.09
C GLY A 71 -0.89 -10.35 -11.43
N LEU A 72 -1.01 -11.29 -10.48
CA LEU A 72 0.10 -11.96 -9.81
C LEU A 72 0.13 -13.47 -10.15
N LYS A 73 -0.40 -13.88 -11.31
CA LYS A 73 -0.52 -15.29 -11.70
C LYS A 73 -1.25 -16.13 -10.64
N TYR A 74 -2.30 -15.56 -10.04
CA TYR A 74 -3.08 -16.15 -8.95
C TYR A 74 -2.26 -16.48 -7.68
N GLN A 75 -1.15 -15.78 -7.46
CA GLN A 75 -0.49 -15.74 -6.17
C GLN A 75 -1.06 -14.63 -5.30
N THR A 76 -0.93 -14.78 -3.98
CA THR A 76 -1.29 -13.73 -3.02
C THR A 76 -0.16 -12.69 -2.93
N PRO A 77 -0.47 -11.41 -2.63
CA PRO A 77 0.58 -10.40 -2.45
C PRO A 77 1.57 -10.79 -1.35
N LEU A 78 1.10 -11.46 -0.29
CA LEU A 78 1.95 -11.97 0.78
C LEU A 78 2.92 -13.06 0.29
N GLN A 79 2.50 -13.97 -0.59
CA GLN A 79 3.38 -14.97 -1.19
C GLN A 79 4.48 -14.31 -2.02
N VAL A 80 4.10 -13.37 -2.89
CA VAL A 80 5.05 -12.64 -3.75
C VAL A 80 6.04 -11.84 -2.90
N TYR A 81 5.57 -11.13 -1.88
CA TYR A 81 6.42 -10.39 -0.94
C TYR A 81 7.42 -11.30 -0.24
N ARG A 82 6.97 -12.43 0.32
CA ARG A 82 7.83 -13.41 0.99
C ARG A 82 8.87 -14.01 0.04
N ALA A 83 8.47 -14.34 -1.19
CA ALA A 83 9.38 -14.86 -2.20
C ALA A 83 10.48 -13.84 -2.55
N LYS A 84 10.10 -12.58 -2.80
CA LYS A 84 11.03 -11.49 -3.08
C LYS A 84 11.97 -11.20 -1.91
N ARG A 85 11.47 -11.22 -0.68
CA ARG A 85 12.32 -11.12 0.51
C ARG A 85 13.34 -12.23 0.61
N ARG A 86 12.95 -13.49 0.36
CA ARG A 86 13.88 -14.63 0.36
C ARG A 86 14.93 -14.52 -0.75
N ALA A 87 14.57 -13.96 -1.90
CA ALA A 87 15.49 -13.75 -3.01
C ALA A 87 16.47 -12.59 -2.79
N GLY A 88 16.28 -11.77 -1.74
CA GLY A 88 17.08 -10.56 -1.51
C GLY A 88 16.68 -9.35 -2.36
N ASP A 89 15.57 -9.43 -3.11
CA ASP A 89 15.05 -8.33 -3.93
C ASP A 89 14.54 -7.14 -3.10
N ILE A 90 14.19 -7.39 -1.83
CA ILE A 90 13.65 -6.39 -0.91
C ILE A 90 14.64 -6.23 0.24
N TRP A 91 15.39 -5.13 0.21
CA TRP A 91 16.32 -4.73 1.27
C TRP A 91 15.62 -3.87 2.33
N GLY A 92 16.09 -3.93 3.58
CA GLY A 92 15.76 -2.94 4.62
C GLY A 92 14.51 -3.19 5.47
N VAL A 93 14.03 -4.44 5.61
CA VAL A 93 12.99 -4.77 6.60
C VAL A 93 13.52 -5.83 7.56
N THR A 94 14.45 -5.46 8.42
CA THR A 94 14.84 -6.30 9.57
C THR A 94 13.81 -6.12 10.67
#